data_AF-A0A0H5CHG8-F1
#
_entry.id   AF-A0A0H5CHG8-F1
#
_cell.length_a   1.000
_cell.length_b   1.000
_cell.length_c   1.000
_cell.angle_alpha   90.00
_cell.angle_beta   90.00
_cell.angle_gamma   90.00
#
_symmetry.space_group_name_H-M   'P 1'
#
loop_
_entity.id
_entity.type
_entity.pdbx_description
1 polymer ?
#
loop_
_entity_poly.entity_id
_entity_poly.type
_entity_poly.pdbx_seq_one_letter_code
_entity_poly.pdbx_strand_id
1 'polypeptide(L)'
;MTTEEYCVNPHRLLFAYFHCHVVNFISFAYSELYSATSLKNLSVDDVMWKIDRLNDKLDRLIKYIPQCVNPNLDFSSIKDPLIKREIRLAHMQYYSCVILVNKLAFTKSWLAEDAEFAHQPSELQSKLITKCLNAARILMAYVRDDDHLNPLSSNHASFHFLSAFFTLFTAIIEYPSSPHVKDDLELISTVKADLLSKHAVIV
;
A
#
# COMPACT_ATOMS: atom_id res chain seq x y z
N MET A 1 -30.60 33.73 14.29
CA MET A 1 -29.92 32.72 13.46
C MET A 1 -28.54 33.27 13.15
N THR A 2 -27.54 32.82 13.88
CA THR A 2 -26.14 33.18 13.64
C THR A 2 -25.66 32.41 12.42
N THR A 3 -25.27 33.12 11.37
CA THR A 3 -24.47 32.61 10.27
C THR A 3 -23.11 32.21 10.82
N GLU A 4 -23.01 30.99 11.34
CA GLU A 4 -21.71 30.32 11.42
C GLU A 4 -21.22 30.15 9.98
N GLU A 5 -20.29 31.00 9.58
CA GLU A 5 -19.51 30.79 8.37
C GLU A 5 -18.90 29.39 8.48
N TYR A 6 -19.29 28.50 7.56
CA TYR A 6 -18.65 27.20 7.35
C TYR A 6 -17.21 27.45 6.89
N CYS A 7 -16.33 27.77 7.84
CA CYS A 7 -14.92 27.92 7.60
C CYS A 7 -14.35 26.52 7.40
N VAL A 8 -14.34 26.06 6.14
CA VAL A 8 -13.87 24.72 5.80
C VAL A 8 -12.38 24.66 6.13
N ASN A 9 -12.02 23.79 7.07
CA ASN A 9 -10.63 23.62 7.49
C ASN A 9 -9.76 23.27 6.26
N PRO A 10 -8.73 24.09 5.92
CA PRO A 10 -7.93 23.91 4.71
C PRO A 10 -7.19 22.57 4.68
N HIS A 11 -6.84 22.00 5.84
CA HIS A 11 -6.25 20.67 5.92
C HIS A 11 -7.24 19.59 5.47
N ARG A 12 -8.51 19.68 5.87
CA ARG A 12 -9.54 18.72 5.44
C ARG A 12 -9.76 18.76 3.94
N LEU A 13 -9.78 19.96 3.34
CA LEU A 13 -9.86 20.10 1.88
C LEU A 13 -8.66 19.46 1.19
N LEU A 14 -7.46 19.64 1.75
CA LEU A 14 -6.26 19.06 1.18
C LEU A 14 -6.27 17.52 1.22
N PHE A 15 -6.64 16.92 2.36
CA PHE A 15 -6.74 15.47 2.49
C PHE A 15 -7.89 14.90 1.63
N ALA A 16 -9.01 15.60 1.53
CA ALA A 16 -10.09 15.21 0.62
C ALA A 16 -9.62 15.24 -0.85
N TYR A 17 -8.91 16.28 -1.27
CA TYR A 17 -8.33 16.37 -2.60
C TYR A 17 -7.35 15.22 -2.88
N PHE A 18 -6.44 14.95 -1.94
CA PHE A 18 -5.54 13.79 -2.01
C PHE A 18 -6.32 12.48 -2.18
N HIS A 19 -7.30 12.26 -1.31
CA HIS A 19 -8.10 11.04 -1.31
C HIS A 19 -8.85 10.84 -2.63
N CYS A 20 -9.46 11.89 -3.19
CA CYS A 20 -10.13 11.82 -4.50
C CYS A 20 -9.16 11.39 -5.61
N HIS A 21 -7.95 11.93 -5.64
CA HIS A 21 -6.93 11.55 -6.62
C HIS A 21 -6.48 10.10 -6.45
N VAL A 22 -6.28 9.66 -5.22
CA VAL A 22 -5.94 8.27 -4.91
C VAL A 22 -7.05 7.32 -5.34
N VAL A 23 -8.32 7.62 -5.03
CA VAL A 23 -9.47 6.80 -5.43
C VAL A 23 -9.60 6.72 -6.95
N ASN A 24 -9.42 7.83 -7.66
CA ASN A 24 -9.40 7.85 -9.13
C ASN A 24 -8.26 6.98 -9.68
N PHE A 25 -7.08 7.06 -9.08
CA PHE A 25 -5.95 6.21 -9.45
C PHE A 25 -6.24 4.73 -9.18
N ILE A 26 -6.82 4.39 -8.03
CA ILE A 26 -7.21 3.01 -7.70
C ILE A 26 -8.17 2.46 -8.75
N SER A 27 -9.23 3.22 -9.08
CA SER A 27 -10.20 2.82 -10.11
C SER A 27 -9.51 2.56 -11.45
N PHE A 28 -8.62 3.47 -11.87
CA PHE A 28 -7.83 3.33 -13.09
C PHE A 28 -6.86 2.13 -13.06
N ALA A 29 -6.19 1.88 -11.93
CA ALA A 29 -5.29 0.73 -11.77
C ALA A 29 -6.09 -0.58 -11.84
N TYR A 30 -7.28 -0.65 -11.23
CA TYR A 30 -8.16 -1.81 -11.34
C TYR A 30 -8.60 -2.08 -12.78
N SER A 31 -8.99 -1.04 -13.53
CA SER A 31 -9.37 -1.22 -14.94
C SER A 31 -8.20 -1.70 -15.81
N GLU A 32 -6.98 -1.22 -15.53
CA GLU A 32 -5.78 -1.51 -16.31
C GLU A 32 -5.12 -2.85 -15.99
N LEU A 33 -5.27 -3.36 -14.77
CA LEU A 33 -4.54 -4.54 -14.30
C LEU A 33 -5.44 -5.72 -13.93
N TYR A 34 -6.69 -5.48 -13.56
CA TYR A 34 -7.54 -6.49 -12.92
C TYR A 34 -8.89 -6.68 -13.62
N SER A 35 -9.14 -6.00 -14.74
CA SER A 35 -10.33 -6.29 -15.55
C SER A 35 -10.11 -7.55 -16.40
N ALA A 36 -11.19 -8.29 -16.69
CA ALA A 36 -11.13 -9.58 -17.39
C ALA A 36 -10.41 -9.53 -18.75
N THR A 37 -10.36 -8.36 -19.39
CA THR A 37 -9.73 -8.15 -20.70
C THR A 37 -8.41 -7.40 -20.63
N SER A 38 -8.06 -6.81 -19.48
CA SER A 38 -6.93 -5.87 -19.37
C SER A 38 -5.55 -6.44 -19.68
N LEU A 39 -5.36 -7.73 -19.40
CA LEU A 39 -4.10 -8.45 -19.60
C LEU A 39 -4.20 -9.49 -20.72
N LYS A 40 -5.33 -9.56 -21.42
CA LYS A 40 -5.56 -10.57 -22.44
C LYS A 40 -4.57 -10.38 -23.60
N ASN A 41 -3.91 -11.46 -24.00
CA ASN A 41 -2.91 -11.51 -25.07
C ASN A 41 -1.64 -10.66 -24.82
N LEU A 42 -1.38 -10.25 -23.57
CA LEU A 42 -0.11 -9.58 -23.22
C LEU A 42 0.94 -10.61 -22.83
N SER A 43 2.19 -10.38 -23.25
CA SER A 43 3.31 -11.14 -22.71
C SER A 43 3.60 -10.72 -21.26
N VAL A 44 4.36 -11.52 -20.52
CA VAL A 44 4.77 -11.17 -19.15
C VAL A 44 5.52 -9.84 -19.12
N ASP A 45 6.42 -9.61 -20.09
CA ASP A 45 7.19 -8.38 -20.17
C ASP A 45 6.30 -7.16 -20.46
N ASP A 46 5.27 -7.32 -21.30
CA ASP A 46 4.26 -6.27 -21.53
C ASP A 46 3.52 -5.92 -20.24
N VAL A 47 3.16 -6.94 -19.43
CA VAL A 47 2.54 -6.72 -18.13
C VAL A 47 3.49 -6.00 -17.18
N MET A 48 4.77 -6.36 -17.14
CA MET A 48 5.76 -5.68 -16.28
C MET A 48 5.95 -4.22 -16.69
N TRP A 49 6.03 -3.92 -17.99
CA TRP A 49 6.07 -2.55 -18.49
C TRP A 49 4.79 -1.77 -18.17
N LYS A 50 3.63 -2.44 -18.24
CA LYS A 50 2.35 -1.83 -17.85
C LYS A 50 2.33 -1.46 -16.37
N ILE A 51 2.84 -2.32 -15.50
CA ILE A 51 3.00 -2.05 -14.06
C ILE A 51 3.98 -0.88 -13.84
N ASP A 52 5.14 -0.86 -14.50
CA ASP A 52 6.13 0.22 -14.36
C ASP A 52 5.56 1.59 -14.80
N ARG A 53 4.79 1.62 -15.89
CA ARG A 53 4.07 2.84 -16.32
C ARG A 53 3.00 3.30 -15.33
N LEU A 54 2.35 2.37 -14.63
CA LEU A 54 1.39 2.71 -13.57
C LEU A 54 2.11 3.26 -12.33
N ASN A 55 3.28 2.72 -11.98
CA ASN A 55 4.14 3.29 -10.96
C ASN A 55 4.54 4.73 -11.29
N ASP A 56 4.94 5.01 -12.53
CA ASP A 56 5.27 6.38 -12.96
C ASP A 56 4.08 7.34 -12.80
N LYS A 57 2.86 6.88 -13.11
CA LYS A 57 1.64 7.67 -12.92
C LYS A 57 1.37 7.94 -11.44
N LEU A 58 1.55 6.93 -10.59
CA LEU A 58 1.39 7.06 -9.14
C LEU A 58 2.43 8.02 -8.55
N ASP A 59 3.69 7.91 -8.96
CA ASP A 59 4.78 8.77 -8.50
C ASP A 59 4.57 10.24 -8.96
N ARG A 60 3.98 10.45 -10.15
CA ARG A 60 3.56 11.79 -10.60
C ARG A 60 2.43 12.36 -9.78
N LEU A 61 1.44 11.55 -9.39
CA LEU A 61 0.32 11.99 -8.56
C LEU A 61 0.82 12.62 -7.26
N ILE A 62 1.79 11.97 -6.58
CA ILE A 62 2.42 12.49 -5.34
C ILE A 62 3.05 13.87 -5.54
N LYS A 63 3.66 14.15 -6.69
CA LYS A 63 4.33 15.43 -6.96
C LYS A 63 3.38 16.62 -6.99
N TYR A 64 2.08 16.40 -7.23
CA TYR A 64 1.06 17.45 -7.24
C TYR A 64 0.48 17.76 -5.86
N ILE A 65 0.95 17.08 -4.83
CA ILE A 65 0.40 17.17 -3.49
C ILE A 65 1.46 17.86 -2.59
N PRO A 66 1.05 18.70 -1.60
CA PRO A 66 1.98 19.38 -0.71
C PRO A 66 2.96 18.43 -0.02
N GLN A 67 4.18 18.93 0.20
CA GLN A 67 5.26 18.15 0.80
C GLN A 67 4.89 17.56 2.16
N CYS A 68 4.03 18.22 2.94
CA CYS A 68 3.62 17.75 4.27
C CYS A 68 2.85 16.41 4.26
N VAL A 69 2.33 15.96 3.11
CA VAL A 69 1.64 14.67 2.96
C VAL A 69 2.36 13.76 1.96
N ASN A 70 3.60 14.08 1.62
CA ASN A 70 4.41 13.25 0.73
C ASN A 70 4.82 11.97 1.47
N PRO A 71 4.41 10.78 0.98
CA PRO A 71 4.64 9.50 1.66
C PRO A 71 6.12 9.09 1.77
N ASN A 72 7.02 9.79 1.08
CA ASN A 72 8.46 9.56 1.12
C ASN A 72 9.19 10.48 2.12
N LEU A 73 8.47 11.36 2.81
CA LEU A 73 9.05 12.30 3.78
C LEU A 73 8.68 11.92 5.21
N ASP A 74 9.62 12.19 6.13
CA ASP A 74 9.37 12.04 7.56
C ASP A 74 8.43 13.16 8.04
N PHE A 75 7.37 12.75 8.74
CA PHE A 75 6.38 13.64 9.35
C PHE A 75 6.40 13.57 10.88
N SER A 76 7.47 13.01 11.48
CA SER A 76 7.69 12.95 12.92
C SER A 76 7.64 14.33 13.60
N SER A 77 8.07 15.37 12.88
CA SER A 77 8.12 16.77 13.32
C SER A 77 6.74 17.43 13.45
N ILE A 78 5.68 16.82 12.90
CA ILE A 78 4.31 17.32 13.02
C ILE A 78 3.82 17.09 14.45
N LYS A 79 3.56 18.20 15.16
CA LYS A 79 3.15 18.20 16.57
C LYS A 79 1.64 17.97 16.77
N ASP A 80 0.83 18.41 15.81
CA ASP A 80 -0.62 18.26 15.90
C ASP A 80 -1.01 16.78 15.68
N PRO A 81 -1.60 16.10 16.68
CA PRO A 81 -1.91 14.68 16.59
C PRO A 81 -3.00 14.38 15.55
N LEU A 82 -3.94 15.30 15.31
CA LEU A 82 -4.99 15.13 14.31
C LEU A 82 -4.38 15.22 12.91
N ILE A 83 -3.56 16.23 12.64
CA ILE A 83 -2.89 16.38 11.34
C ILE A 83 -1.95 15.20 11.10
N LYS A 84 -1.18 14.79 12.12
CA LYS A 84 -0.28 13.63 12.04
C LYS A 84 -1.02 12.34 11.68
N ARG A 85 -2.22 12.13 12.24
CA ARG A 85 -3.09 11.00 11.90
C ARG A 85 -3.58 11.05 10.45
N GLU A 86 -4.04 12.20 9.98
CA GLU A 86 -4.50 12.37 8.58
C GLU A 86 -3.36 12.12 7.57
N ILE A 87 -2.15 12.63 7.85
CA ILE A 87 -0.94 12.35 7.05
C ILE A 87 -0.66 10.85 7.00
N ARG A 88 -0.70 10.18 8.17
CA ARG A 88 -0.48 8.74 8.24
C ARG A 88 -1.50 7.97 7.41
N LEU A 89 -2.78 8.29 7.51
CA LEU A 89 -3.83 7.65 6.70
C LEU A 89 -3.59 7.85 5.19
N ALA A 90 -3.20 9.06 4.78
CA ALA A 90 -2.83 9.35 3.40
C ALA A 90 -1.63 8.49 2.94
N HIS A 91 -0.60 8.35 3.78
CA HIS A 91 0.55 7.49 3.49
C HIS A 91 0.15 6.02 3.38
N MET A 92 -0.69 5.51 4.28
CA MET A 92 -1.20 4.13 4.23
C MET A 92 -1.97 3.85 2.93
N GLN A 93 -2.80 4.80 2.50
CA GLN A 93 -3.52 4.71 1.22
C GLN A 93 -2.56 4.67 0.03
N TYR A 94 -1.53 5.52 0.05
CA TYR A 94 -0.49 5.50 -0.98
C TYR A 94 0.23 4.15 -1.06
N TYR A 95 0.76 3.64 0.06
CA TYR A 95 1.50 2.37 0.05
C TYR A 95 0.58 1.18 -0.32
N SER A 96 -0.71 1.27 -0.01
CA SER A 96 -1.70 0.30 -0.51
C SER A 96 -1.85 0.36 -2.03
N CYS A 97 -1.78 1.55 -2.65
CA CYS A 97 -1.76 1.68 -4.11
C CYS A 97 -0.48 1.11 -4.71
N VAL A 98 0.67 1.32 -4.08
CA VAL A 98 1.94 0.73 -4.52
C VAL A 98 1.83 -0.81 -4.51
N ILE A 99 1.29 -1.39 -3.44
CA ILE A 99 1.03 -2.85 -3.37
C ILE A 99 0.05 -3.27 -4.48
N LEU A 100 -1.08 -2.58 -4.63
CA LEU A 100 -2.10 -2.88 -5.65
C LEU A 100 -1.51 -2.93 -7.06
N VAL A 101 -0.63 -1.98 -7.41
CA VAL A 101 -0.02 -1.92 -8.74
C VAL A 101 1.02 -3.03 -8.92
N ASN A 102 1.87 -3.26 -7.92
CA ASN A 102 3.04 -4.13 -8.06
C ASN A 102 2.78 -5.60 -7.72
N LYS A 103 1.68 -5.95 -7.04
CA LYS A 103 1.42 -7.34 -6.63
C LYS A 103 1.26 -8.33 -7.80
N LEU A 104 0.93 -7.85 -9.01
CA LEU A 104 0.89 -8.72 -10.20
C LEU A 104 2.28 -9.11 -10.71
N ALA A 105 3.34 -8.46 -10.23
CA ALA A 105 4.71 -8.89 -10.54
C ALA A 105 5.01 -10.29 -10.01
N PHE A 106 4.26 -10.75 -9.00
CA PHE A 106 4.33 -12.12 -8.48
C PHE A 106 3.65 -13.14 -9.40
N THR A 107 2.74 -12.74 -10.29
CA THR A 107 1.83 -13.68 -10.99
C THR A 107 2.52 -14.73 -11.87
N LYS A 108 3.77 -14.52 -12.30
CA LYS A 108 4.53 -15.53 -13.07
C LYS A 108 4.84 -16.80 -12.25
N SER A 109 5.01 -16.71 -10.93
CA SER A 109 5.26 -17.89 -10.09
C SER A 109 4.04 -18.83 -10.01
N TRP A 110 2.84 -18.32 -10.32
CA TRP A 110 1.58 -19.07 -10.22
C TRP A 110 1.05 -19.61 -11.55
N LEU A 111 1.40 -18.98 -12.67
CA LEU A 111 0.86 -19.31 -14.01
C LEU A 111 1.81 -20.12 -14.90
N ALA A 112 3.04 -20.35 -14.47
CA ALA A 112 3.95 -21.23 -15.20
C ALA A 112 3.54 -22.69 -14.96
N GLU A 113 2.81 -23.29 -15.91
CA GLU A 113 2.47 -24.72 -15.89
C GLU A 113 3.72 -25.61 -15.97
N ASP A 114 4.85 -25.07 -16.41
CA ASP A 114 6.14 -25.77 -16.48
C ASP A 114 7.06 -25.38 -15.31
N ALA A 115 6.99 -26.17 -14.23
CA ALA A 115 7.83 -26.03 -13.04
C ALA A 115 9.35 -26.13 -13.32
N GLU A 116 9.77 -26.69 -14.47
CA GLU A 116 11.17 -26.79 -14.87
C GLU A 116 11.76 -25.47 -15.42
N PHE A 117 10.91 -24.50 -15.78
CA PHE A 117 11.32 -23.19 -16.31
C PHE A 117 10.73 -22.04 -15.52
N ALA A 118 10.78 -22.11 -14.18
CA ALA A 118 10.73 -20.91 -13.35
C ALA A 118 11.98 -20.05 -13.66
N HIS A 119 11.98 -19.42 -14.84
CA HIS A 119 13.00 -18.48 -15.26
C HIS A 119 13.13 -17.44 -14.17
N GLN A 120 14.38 -17.20 -13.73
CA GLN A 120 14.68 -16.14 -12.81
C GLN A 120 13.94 -14.86 -13.23
N PRO A 121 13.33 -14.13 -12.28
CA PRO A 121 12.60 -12.91 -12.60
C PRO A 121 13.52 -11.97 -13.40
N SER A 122 12.96 -11.31 -14.41
CA SER A 122 13.70 -10.27 -15.13
C SER A 122 14.08 -9.15 -14.16
N GLU A 123 15.09 -8.36 -14.49
CA GLU A 123 15.51 -7.22 -13.64
C GLU A 123 14.34 -6.29 -13.31
N LEU A 124 13.48 -6.01 -14.30
CA LEU A 124 12.27 -5.23 -14.11
C LEU A 124 11.30 -5.92 -13.15
N GLN A 125 11.04 -7.23 -13.32
CA GLN A 125 10.17 -7.98 -12.44
C GLN A 125 10.68 -7.98 -10.99
N SER A 126 11.98 -8.21 -10.78
CA SER A 126 12.62 -8.12 -9.46
C SER A 126 12.46 -6.74 -8.83
N LYS A 127 12.70 -5.66 -9.59
CA LYS A 127 12.50 -4.27 -9.13
C LYS A 127 11.06 -4.05 -8.65
N LEU A 128 10.07 -4.50 -9.42
CA LEU A 128 8.64 -4.34 -9.10
C LEU A 128 8.25 -5.16 -7.85
N ILE A 129 8.72 -6.40 -7.74
CA ILE A 129 8.54 -7.25 -6.55
C ILE A 129 9.13 -6.55 -5.31
N THR A 130 10.37 -6.07 -5.38
CA THR A 130 11.01 -5.35 -4.27
C THR A 130 10.24 -4.08 -3.90
N LYS A 131 9.76 -3.31 -4.88
CA LYS A 131 8.91 -2.13 -4.63
C LYS A 131 7.63 -2.52 -3.89
N CYS A 132 6.99 -3.62 -4.26
CA CYS A 132 5.81 -4.16 -3.59
C CYS A 132 6.09 -4.55 -2.13
N LEU A 133 7.17 -5.32 -1.90
CA LEU A 133 7.53 -5.79 -0.56
C LEU A 133 7.92 -4.66 0.39
N ASN A 134 8.70 -3.69 -0.11
CA ASN A 134 9.04 -2.52 0.69
C ASN A 134 7.79 -1.71 1.06
N ALA A 135 6.84 -1.55 0.13
CA ALA A 135 5.58 -0.90 0.44
C ALA A 135 4.76 -1.66 1.50
N ALA A 136 4.73 -2.99 1.44
CA ALA A 136 4.06 -3.82 2.45
C ALA A 136 4.69 -3.68 3.84
N ARG A 137 6.03 -3.66 3.94
CA ARG A 137 6.75 -3.44 5.20
C ARG A 137 6.47 -2.06 5.78
N ILE A 138 6.50 -1.02 4.95
CA ILE A 138 6.19 0.35 5.39
C ILE A 138 4.72 0.45 5.84
N LEU A 139 3.80 -0.18 5.11
CA LEU A 139 2.38 -0.21 5.48
C LEU A 139 2.17 -0.90 6.83
N MET A 140 2.84 -2.02 7.09
CA MET A 140 2.85 -2.70 8.40
C MET A 140 3.35 -1.80 9.53
N ALA A 141 4.42 -1.05 9.30
CA ALA A 141 4.94 -0.10 10.29
C ALA A 141 3.90 1.00 10.62
N TYR A 142 3.21 1.54 9.61
CA TYR A 142 2.14 2.51 9.86
C TYR A 142 0.95 1.94 10.60
N VAL A 143 0.54 0.70 10.29
CA VAL A 143 -0.50 0.00 11.04
C VAL A 143 -0.11 -0.11 12.51
N ARG A 144 1.13 -0.54 12.80
CA ARG A 144 1.62 -0.69 14.17
C ARG A 144 1.51 0.60 14.98
N ASP A 145 1.94 1.70 14.38
CA ASP A 145 2.09 2.99 15.03
C ASP A 145 0.75 3.77 15.13
N ASP A 146 -0.35 3.24 14.58
CA ASP A 146 -1.67 3.87 14.60
C ASP A 146 -2.46 3.62 15.90
N ASP A 147 -3.08 4.68 16.42
CA ASP A 147 -3.90 4.62 17.63
C ASP A 147 -5.30 4.12 17.26
N HIS A 148 -5.51 2.81 17.36
CA HIS A 148 -6.75 2.13 16.97
C HIS A 148 -7.91 2.30 17.97
N LEU A 149 -7.90 3.37 18.78
CA LEU A 149 -8.90 3.60 19.82
C LEU A 149 -10.30 3.91 19.25
N ASN A 150 -10.40 4.24 17.96
CA ASN A 150 -11.68 4.40 17.27
C ASN A 150 -11.99 3.19 16.35
N PRO A 151 -13.22 2.61 16.41
CA PRO A 151 -13.62 1.47 15.58
C PRO A 151 -13.42 1.66 14.06
N LEU A 152 -13.65 2.86 13.53
CA LEU A 152 -13.46 3.16 12.10
C LEU A 152 -11.99 3.11 11.70
N SER A 153 -11.08 3.62 12.55
CA SER A 153 -9.63 3.45 12.34
C SER A 153 -9.22 1.99 12.47
N SER A 154 -9.85 1.22 13.35
CA SER A 154 -9.53 -0.19 13.53
C SER A 154 -9.85 -1.02 12.27
N ASN A 155 -11.01 -0.77 11.65
CA ASN A 155 -11.38 -1.41 10.38
C ASN A 155 -10.41 -1.04 9.25
N HIS A 156 -10.03 0.23 9.17
CA HIS A 156 -9.03 0.69 8.19
C HIS A 156 -7.66 0.04 8.41
N ALA A 157 -7.18 0.03 9.65
CA ALA A 157 -5.92 -0.60 10.02
C ALA A 157 -5.92 -2.09 9.69
N SER A 158 -7.03 -2.79 9.97
CA SER A 158 -7.20 -4.22 9.67
C SER A 158 -7.17 -4.51 8.16
N PHE A 159 -7.81 -3.66 7.35
CA PHE A 159 -7.74 -3.76 5.89
C PHE A 159 -6.31 -3.60 5.37
N HIS A 160 -5.60 -2.56 5.83
CA HIS A 160 -4.22 -2.31 5.44
C HIS A 160 -3.26 -3.41 5.92
N PHE A 161 -3.48 -3.91 7.14
CA PHE A 161 -2.77 -5.06 7.69
C PHE A 161 -2.95 -6.29 6.82
N LEU A 162 -4.18 -6.69 6.50
CA LEU A 162 -4.45 -7.86 5.68
C LEU A 162 -3.82 -7.74 4.29
N SER A 163 -3.90 -6.56 3.67
CA SER A 163 -3.26 -6.30 2.37
C SER A 163 -1.74 -6.49 2.43
N ALA A 164 -1.08 -5.95 3.45
CA ALA A 164 0.37 -6.11 3.61
C ALA A 164 0.74 -7.56 4.00
N PHE A 165 -0.04 -8.18 4.88
CA PHE A 165 0.13 -9.56 5.34
C PHE A 165 0.14 -10.52 4.16
N PHE A 166 -0.91 -10.50 3.32
CA PHE A 166 -0.97 -11.42 2.17
C PHE A 166 0.21 -11.20 1.22
N THR A 167 0.63 -9.95 1.01
CA THR A 167 1.77 -9.64 0.14
C THR A 167 3.08 -10.24 0.68
N LEU A 168 3.38 -10.02 1.96
CA LEU A 168 4.59 -10.55 2.59
C LEU A 168 4.54 -12.08 2.73
N PHE A 169 3.40 -12.62 3.12
CA PHE A 169 3.20 -14.06 3.29
C PHE A 169 3.37 -14.82 1.97
N THR A 170 2.79 -14.30 0.88
CA THR A 170 3.00 -14.85 -0.46
C THR A 170 4.49 -14.85 -0.82
N ALA A 171 5.21 -13.77 -0.56
CA ALA A 171 6.65 -13.71 -0.85
C ALA A 171 7.50 -14.64 0.01
N ILE A 172 7.12 -14.90 1.27
CA ILE A 172 7.77 -15.89 2.12
C ILE A 172 7.61 -17.29 1.54
N ILE A 173 6.42 -17.62 1.02
CA ILE A 173 6.15 -18.92 0.38
C ILE A 173 6.93 -19.05 -0.94
N GLU A 174 6.93 -18.00 -1.76
CA GLU A 174 7.57 -18.02 -3.08
C GLU A 174 9.11 -17.97 -3.00
N TYR A 175 9.66 -17.26 -2.00
CA TYR A 175 11.09 -17.03 -1.84
C TYR A 175 11.57 -17.44 -0.44
N PRO A 176 11.49 -18.73 -0.07
CA PRO A 176 11.81 -19.19 1.28
C PRO A 176 13.27 -18.98 1.68
N SER A 177 14.18 -18.85 0.70
CA SER A 177 15.60 -18.57 0.91
C SER A 177 15.95 -17.08 0.96
N SER A 178 14.96 -16.19 0.85
CA SER A 178 15.18 -14.75 0.95
C SER A 178 15.73 -14.37 2.34
N PRO A 179 16.73 -13.48 2.43
CA PRO A 179 17.27 -13.05 3.72
C PRO A 179 16.24 -12.32 4.59
N HIS A 180 15.16 -11.81 3.99
CA HIS A 180 14.13 -11.05 4.68
C HIS A 180 13.03 -11.92 5.32
N VAL A 181 13.00 -13.23 5.08
CA VAL A 181 11.91 -14.11 5.57
C VAL A 181 11.75 -14.02 7.08
N LYS A 182 12.85 -14.03 7.82
CA LYS A 182 12.83 -13.96 9.28
C LYS A 182 12.27 -12.61 9.76
N ASP A 183 12.77 -11.52 9.20
CA ASP A 183 12.36 -10.16 9.55
C ASP A 183 10.88 -9.93 9.21
N ASP A 184 10.42 -10.43 8.06
CA ASP A 184 9.02 -10.31 7.62
C ASP A 184 8.06 -11.12 8.52
N LEU A 185 8.46 -12.32 8.95
CA LEU A 185 7.67 -13.13 9.90
C LEU A 185 7.60 -12.47 11.28
N GLU A 186 8.70 -11.90 11.75
CA GLU A 186 8.75 -11.15 13.01
C GLU A 186 7.84 -9.92 12.94
N LEU A 187 7.96 -9.13 11.87
CA LEU A 187 7.11 -7.95 11.65
C LEU A 187 5.62 -8.31 11.65
N ILE A 188 5.22 -9.34 10.89
CA ILE A 188 3.83 -9.83 10.88
C ILE A 188 3.38 -10.21 12.28
N SER A 189 4.21 -10.92 13.04
CA SER A 189 3.88 -11.42 14.36
C SER A 189 3.69 -10.29 15.37
N THR A 190 4.59 -9.31 15.36
CA THR A 190 4.53 -8.12 16.23
C THR A 190 3.29 -7.28 15.92
N VAL A 191 3.07 -6.92 14.65
CA VAL A 191 1.93 -6.08 14.26
C VAL A 191 0.60 -6.77 14.58
N LYS A 192 0.51 -8.09 14.36
CA LYS A 192 -0.66 -8.88 14.75
C LYS A 192 -0.92 -8.83 16.26
N ALA A 193 0.13 -9.00 17.08
CA ALA A 193 -0.01 -8.96 18.54
C ALA A 193 -0.47 -7.57 19.02
N ASP A 194 0.09 -6.50 18.43
CA ASP A 194 -0.29 -5.12 18.73
C ASP A 194 -1.73 -4.81 18.31
N LEU A 195 -2.16 -5.28 17.14
CA LEU A 195 -3.55 -5.14 16.70
C LEU A 195 -4.49 -5.86 17.67
N LEU A 196 -4.21 -7.12 18.01
CA LEU A 196 -5.08 -7.91 18.88
C LEU A 196 -5.16 -7.32 20.30
N SER A 197 -4.04 -6.84 20.86
CA SER A 197 -4.03 -6.23 22.19
C SER A 197 -4.90 -4.97 22.22
N LYS A 198 -4.85 -4.14 21.17
CA LYS A 198 -5.68 -2.93 21.06
C LYS A 198 -7.18 -3.24 20.91
N HIS A 199 -7.55 -4.35 20.27
CA HIS A 199 -8.96 -4.79 20.18
C HIS A 199 -9.47 -5.38 21.50
N ALA A 200 -8.61 -6.05 22.28
CA ALA A 200 -8.99 -6.65 23.55
C ALA A 200 -9.38 -5.62 24.63
N VAL A 201 -8.97 -4.36 24.49
CA VAL A 201 -9.30 -3.25 25.42
C VAL A 201 -10.70 -2.67 25.17
N ILE A 202 -11.35 -3.02 24.04
CA ILE A 202 -12.64 -2.44 23.61
C ILE A 202 -13.84 -3.32 24.03
N VAL A 203 -13.59 -4.47 24.69
CA VAL A 203 -14.64 -5.40 25.19
C VAL A 203 -14.85 -5.23 26.69
#